data_AF-A0A7W6LXP1-F1
#
_entry.id   AF-A0A7W6LXP1-F1
#
_cell.length_a   1.000
_cell.length_b   1.000
_cell.length_c   1.000
_cell.angle_alpha   90.00
_cell.angle_beta   90.00
_cell.angle_gamma   90.00
#
_symmetry.space_group_name_H-M   'P 1'
#
loop_
_entity.id
_entity.type
_entity.pdbx_description
1 polymer ?
#
loop_
_entity_poly.entity_id
_entity_poly.type
_entity_poly.pdbx_seq_one_letter_code
_entity_poly.pdbx_strand_id
1 'polypeptide(L)'
;MAVNFAKNRNRSDWRAVNMGDEELLEIPDDAPDQQTAALALDEMNRAMDALHALPTRQRAIFLAKWRDEKLQSEIAAEFGLHKRSVQKELTRVELYLRKVLRRPKHPDR
;
A
#
# COMPACT_ATOMS: atom_id res chain seq x y z
N MET A 1 -3.24 2.96 -4.35
CA MET A 1 -2.76 1.72 -5.03
C MET A 1 -3.20 0.50 -4.23
N ALA A 2 -4.50 0.17 -4.25
CA ALA A 2 -5.11 -1.00 -3.58
C ALA A 2 -6.14 -1.72 -4.50
N VAL A 3 -6.20 -1.34 -5.78
CA VAL A 3 -7.23 -1.79 -6.72
C VAL A 3 -6.74 -2.95 -7.61
N ASN A 4 -5.44 -3.20 -7.68
CA ASN A 4 -4.88 -4.18 -8.61
C ASN A 4 -5.05 -5.64 -8.14
N PHE A 5 -5.16 -5.89 -6.83
CA PHE A 5 -5.27 -7.26 -6.31
C PHE A 5 -6.66 -7.87 -6.56
N ALA A 6 -7.72 -7.09 -6.39
CA ALA A 6 -9.11 -7.56 -6.59
C ALA A 6 -9.43 -7.83 -8.08
N LYS A 7 -8.80 -7.09 -9.01
CA LYS A 7 -9.07 -7.22 -10.44
C LYS A 7 -8.44 -8.47 -11.06
N ASN A 8 -7.38 -9.01 -10.46
CA ASN A 8 -6.74 -10.23 -10.97
C ASN A 8 -7.61 -11.47 -10.72
N ARG A 9 -8.24 -11.54 -9.54
CA ARG A 9 -9.08 -12.67 -9.10
C ARG A 9 -10.34 -12.87 -9.96
N ASN A 10 -10.92 -11.79 -10.48
CA ASN A 10 -12.14 -11.89 -11.30
C ASN A 10 -11.86 -12.33 -12.75
N ARG A 11 -10.61 -12.23 -13.23
CA ARG A 11 -10.24 -12.60 -14.60
C ARG A 11 -9.87 -14.09 -14.74
N SER A 12 -9.44 -14.71 -13.63
CA SER A 12 -9.21 -16.16 -13.55
C SER A 12 -10.52 -16.94 -13.49
N ASP A 13 -11.50 -16.47 -12.70
CA ASP A 13 -12.78 -17.19 -12.49
C ASP A 13 -13.61 -17.34 -13.79
N TRP A 14 -13.52 -16.39 -14.73
CA TRP A 14 -14.27 -16.45 -16.00
C TRP A 14 -13.75 -17.50 -17.00
N ARG A 15 -12.56 -18.07 -16.80
CA ARG A 15 -12.01 -19.12 -17.69
C ARG A 15 -12.23 -20.54 -17.15
N ALA A 16 -12.66 -20.68 -15.91
CA ALA A 16 -12.74 -21.97 -15.22
C ALA A 16 -13.99 -22.79 -15.55
N VAL A 17 -14.91 -22.29 -16.37
CA VAL A 17 -16.25 -22.90 -16.54
C VAL A 17 -16.27 -24.10 -17.51
N ASN A 18 -15.18 -24.46 -18.20
CA ASN A 18 -15.16 -25.62 -19.11
C ASN A 18 -13.79 -26.35 -19.19
N MET A 19 -13.16 -26.70 -18.06
CA MET A 19 -12.01 -27.63 -18.06
C MET A 19 -12.42 -28.99 -17.51
N GLY A 20 -11.95 -30.07 -18.13
CA GLY A 20 -12.09 -31.42 -17.59
C GLY A 20 -11.17 -31.63 -16.37
N ASP A 21 -11.49 -32.58 -15.50
CA ASP A 21 -10.76 -32.84 -14.24
C ASP A 21 -9.25 -33.11 -14.45
N GLU A 22 -8.86 -33.64 -15.61
CA GLU A 22 -7.47 -33.90 -15.97
C GLU A 22 -6.69 -32.61 -16.33
N GLU A 23 -7.33 -31.63 -16.96
CA GLU A 23 -6.73 -30.31 -17.25
C GLU A 23 -6.60 -29.45 -15.99
N LEU A 24 -7.48 -29.65 -15.00
CA LEU A 24 -7.47 -28.97 -13.70
C LEU A 24 -6.24 -29.30 -12.86
N LEU A 25 -5.69 -30.51 -12.99
CA LEU A 25 -4.49 -30.96 -12.27
C LEU A 25 -3.19 -30.33 -12.80
N GLU A 26 -3.19 -29.87 -14.05
CA GLU A 26 -2.04 -29.20 -14.67
C GLU A 26 -2.03 -27.68 -14.45
N ILE A 27 -3.07 -27.11 -13.85
CA ILE A 27 -3.12 -25.68 -13.53
C ILE A 27 -2.20 -25.42 -12.33
N PRO A 28 -1.11 -24.66 -12.49
CA PRO A 28 -0.28 -24.26 -11.37
C PRO A 28 -1.10 -23.38 -10.43
N ASP A 29 -1.01 -23.63 -9.13
CA ASP A 29 -1.58 -22.75 -8.12
C ASP A 29 -0.90 -21.38 -8.19
N ASP A 30 -1.66 -20.34 -8.52
CA ASP A 30 -1.21 -18.93 -8.57
C ASP A 30 -1.13 -18.31 -7.15
N ALA A 31 -1.40 -19.11 -6.10
CA ALA A 31 -1.24 -18.67 -4.73
C ALA A 31 0.24 -18.37 -4.41
N PRO A 32 0.52 -17.24 -3.73
CA PRO A 32 1.87 -16.97 -3.25
C PRO A 32 2.29 -18.05 -2.24
N ASP A 33 3.57 -18.41 -2.27
CA ASP A 33 4.12 -19.31 -1.26
C ASP A 33 3.99 -18.71 0.16
N GLN A 34 4.03 -19.56 1.18
CA GLN A 34 3.84 -19.14 2.59
C GLN A 34 4.89 -18.12 3.06
N GLN A 35 6.13 -18.24 2.62
CA GLN A 35 7.21 -17.31 2.94
C GLN A 35 6.97 -15.94 2.29
N THR A 36 6.58 -15.91 1.02
CA THR A 36 6.23 -14.70 0.29
C THR A 36 5.02 -14.01 0.91
N ALA A 37 3.99 -14.77 1.30
CA ALA A 37 2.83 -14.25 2.01
C ALA A 37 3.21 -13.66 3.38
N ALA A 38 4.06 -14.33 4.15
CA ALA A 38 4.53 -13.85 5.45
C ALA A 38 5.35 -12.56 5.33
N LEU A 39 6.23 -12.46 4.33
CA LEU A 39 7.02 -11.26 4.06
C LEU A 39 6.14 -10.08 3.65
N ALA A 40 5.10 -10.30 2.83
CA ALA A 40 4.16 -9.26 2.45
C ALA A 40 3.37 -8.73 3.66
N LEU A 41 2.95 -9.61 4.57
CA LEU A 41 2.27 -9.23 5.80
C LEU A 41 3.18 -8.42 6.73
N ASP A 42 4.44 -8.83 6.89
CA ASP A 42 5.44 -8.08 7.67
C ASP A 42 5.69 -6.69 7.07
N GLU A 43 5.82 -6.59 5.75
CA GLU A 43 5.97 -5.30 5.06
C GLU A 43 4.76 -4.38 5.28
N MET A 44 3.54 -4.93 5.19
CA MET A 44 2.31 -4.18 5.48
C MET A 44 2.25 -3.71 6.93
N ASN A 45 2.57 -4.58 7.90
CA ASN A 45 2.56 -4.24 9.32
C ASN A 45 3.57 -3.12 9.62
N ARG A 46 4.79 -3.19 9.09
CA ARG A 46 5.79 -2.14 9.25
C ARG A 46 5.34 -0.80 8.67
N ALA A 47 4.65 -0.82 7.52
CA ALA A 47 4.07 0.39 6.93
C ALA A 47 2.98 1.00 7.83
N MET A 48 2.11 0.17 8.40
CA MET A 48 1.07 0.60 9.33
C MET A 48 1.66 1.16 10.62
N ASP A 49 2.64 0.48 11.20
CA ASP A 49 3.33 0.94 12.42
C ASP A 49 4.02 2.29 12.20
N ALA A 50 4.71 2.46 11.06
CA ALA A 50 5.34 3.73 10.69
C ALA A 50 4.31 4.86 10.52
N LEU A 51 3.14 4.57 9.96
CA LEU A 51 2.04 5.53 9.87
C LEU A 51 1.46 5.85 11.26
N HIS A 52 1.34 4.86 12.14
CA HIS A 52 0.83 5.06 13.50
C HIS A 52 1.78 5.86 14.39
N ALA A 53 3.09 5.77 14.15
CA ALA A 53 4.10 6.56 14.85
C ALA A 53 4.10 8.05 14.47
N LEU A 54 3.47 8.44 13.36
CA LEU A 54 3.34 9.85 12.98
C LEU A 54 2.40 10.60 13.93
N PRO A 55 2.67 11.89 14.23
CA PRO A 55 1.72 12.75 14.91
C PRO A 55 0.35 12.77 14.21
N THR A 56 -0.73 12.74 14.99
CA THR A 56 -2.12 12.62 14.47
C THR A 56 -2.43 13.58 13.34
N ARG A 57 -2.02 14.85 13.46
CA ARG A 57 -2.23 15.87 12.42
C ARG A 57 -1.45 15.60 11.14
N GLN A 58 -0.19 15.16 11.25
CA GLN A 58 0.65 14.82 10.10
C GLN A 58 0.12 13.59 9.36
N ARG A 59 -0.28 12.56 10.12
CA ARG A 59 -0.94 11.36 9.59
C ARG A 59 -2.22 11.72 8.84
N ALA A 60 -3.07 12.57 9.43
CA ALA A 60 -4.32 13.00 8.80
C ALA A 60 -4.09 13.77 7.50
N ILE A 61 -3.14 14.73 7.49
CA ILE A 61 -2.76 15.47 6.27
C ILE A 61 -2.23 14.52 5.18
N PHE A 62 -1.39 13.57 5.56
CA PHE A 62 -0.84 12.58 4.62
C PHE A 62 -1.92 11.66 4.04
N LEU A 63 -2.81 11.14 4.88
CA LEU A 63 -3.93 10.29 4.43
C LEU A 63 -4.92 11.06 3.57
N ALA A 64 -5.23 12.31 3.91
CA ALA A 64 -6.05 13.18 3.07
C ALA A 64 -5.48 13.32 1.66
N LYS A 65 -4.14 13.37 1.54
CA LYS A 65 -3.47 13.45 0.24
C LYS A 65 -3.41 12.11 -0.50
N TRP A 66 -3.05 11.03 0.20
CA TRP A 66 -2.70 9.75 -0.43
C TRP A 66 -3.86 8.75 -0.53
N ARG A 67 -4.74 8.73 0.49
CA ARG A 67 -5.93 7.87 0.54
C ARG A 67 -7.14 8.56 -0.08
N ASP A 68 -7.35 9.82 0.28
CA ASP A 68 -8.54 10.58 -0.13
C ASP A 68 -8.27 11.44 -1.39
N GLU A 69 -7.05 11.38 -1.94
CA GLU A 69 -6.59 12.05 -3.17
C GLU A 69 -6.79 13.59 -3.23
N LYS A 70 -7.09 14.23 -2.09
CA LYS A 70 -7.37 15.67 -1.99
C LYS A 70 -6.22 16.54 -2.52
N LEU A 71 -6.56 17.70 -3.06
CA LEU A 71 -5.61 18.73 -3.44
C LEU A 71 -5.03 19.41 -2.19
N GLN A 72 -3.80 19.92 -2.30
CA GLN A 72 -3.17 20.63 -1.18
C GLN A 72 -3.96 21.87 -0.74
N SER A 73 -4.72 22.50 -1.64
CA SER A 73 -5.62 23.61 -1.33
C SER A 73 -6.84 23.19 -0.52
N GLU A 74 -7.41 22.01 -0.80
CA GLU A 74 -8.54 21.47 -0.05
C GLU A 74 -8.12 21.06 1.36
N ILE A 75 -6.96 20.40 1.47
CA ILE A 75 -6.34 20.06 2.76
C ILE A 75 -5.99 21.34 3.54
N ALA A 76 -5.49 22.38 2.85
CA ALA A 76 -5.22 23.67 3.49
C ALA A 76 -6.48 24.28 4.09
N ALA A 77 -7.59 24.29 3.34
CA ALA A 77 -8.87 24.78 3.83
C ALA A 77 -9.41 23.96 5.01
N GLU A 78 -9.39 22.62 4.92
CA GLU A 78 -9.90 21.71 5.95
C GLU A 78 -9.15 21.82 7.29
N PHE A 79 -7.83 22.01 7.23
CA PHE A 79 -6.99 22.10 8.44
C PHE A 79 -6.71 23.54 8.89
N GLY A 80 -7.28 24.56 8.22
CA GLY A 80 -7.04 25.97 8.53
C GLY A 80 -5.60 26.41 8.32
N LEU A 81 -4.92 25.86 7.31
CA LEU A 81 -3.50 26.06 7.05
C LEU A 81 -3.27 26.79 5.73
N HIS A 82 -2.09 27.38 5.60
CA HIS A 82 -1.63 27.84 4.31
C HIS A 82 -1.15 26.67 3.44
N LYS A 83 -1.34 26.74 2.11
CA LYS A 83 -0.90 25.71 1.16
C LYS A 83 0.58 25.35 1.31
N ARG A 84 1.44 26.36 1.55
CA ARG A 84 2.88 26.17 1.79
C ARG A 84 3.15 25.32 3.04
N SER A 85 2.33 25.45 4.08
CA SER A 85 2.45 24.66 5.31
C SER A 85 2.07 23.21 5.08
N VAL A 86 0.97 22.96 4.35
CA VAL A 86 0.57 21.60 3.94
C VAL A 86 1.68 20.93 3.15
N GLN A 87 2.29 21.65 2.18
CA GLN A 87 3.39 21.08 1.41
C GLN A 87 4.61 20.73 2.28
N LYS A 88 4.99 21.60 3.22
CA LYS A 88 6.10 21.31 4.16
C LYS A 88 5.81 20.09 5.03
N GLU A 89 4.59 19.96 5.54
CA GLU A 89 4.20 18.78 6.34
C GLU A 89 4.26 17.51 5.50
N LEU A 90 3.73 17.52 4.28
CA LEU A 90 3.79 16.36 3.36
C LEU A 90 5.23 15.95 3.07
N THR A 91 6.12 16.89 2.76
CA THR A 91 7.54 16.59 2.51
C THR A 91 8.22 16.00 3.74
N ARG A 92 7.92 16.50 4.95
CA ARG A 92 8.47 15.95 6.20
C ARG A 92 8.02 14.52 6.44
N VAL A 93 6.73 14.25 6.25
CA VAL A 93 6.16 12.91 6.41
C VAL A 93 6.76 11.95 5.39
N GLU A 94 6.86 12.35 4.12
CA GLU A 94 7.46 11.53 3.07
C GLU A 94 8.93 11.18 3.37
N LEU A 95 9.72 12.16 3.84
CA LEU A 95 11.11 11.93 4.23
C LEU A 95 11.21 10.96 5.41
N TYR A 96 10.35 11.12 6.42
CA TYR A 96 10.28 10.22 7.57
C TYR A 96 9.93 8.79 7.14
N LEU A 97 8.85 8.62 6.37
CA LEU A 97 8.41 7.31 5.92
C LEU A 97 9.46 6.63 5.05
N ARG A 98 10.14 7.35 4.15
CA ARG A 98 11.26 6.81 3.37
C ARG A 98 12.42 6.34 4.23
N LYS A 99 12.71 7.04 5.33
CA LYS A 99 13.77 6.66 6.26
C LYS A 99 13.41 5.39 7.03
N VAL A 100 12.18 5.30 7.52
CA VAL A 100 11.71 4.18 8.36
C VAL A 100 11.44 2.92 7.52
N LEU A 101 10.85 3.08 6.35
CA LEU A 101 10.47 1.96 5.46
C LEU A 101 11.58 1.57 4.49
N ARG A 102 12.79 2.11 4.65
CA ARG A 102 13.91 1.74 3.78
C ARG A 102 14.14 0.23 3.91
N ARG A 103 13.90 -0.51 2.82
CA ARG A 103 14.06 -1.97 2.79
C ARG A 103 15.47 -2.30 3.28
N PRO A 104 15.64 -3.13 4.34
CA PRO A 104 16.96 -3.62 4.68
C PRO A 104 17.52 -4.34 3.45
N LYS A 105 18.74 -3.99 3.06
CA LYS A 105 19.45 -4.70 1.99
C LYS A 105 19.55 -6.14 2.46
N HIS A 106 18.90 -7.07 1.77
CA HIS A 106 19.01 -8.50 2.09
C HIS A 106 20.51 -8.85 2.05
N PRO A 107 21.11 -9.31 3.15
CA PRO A 107 22.42 -9.93 3.06
C PRO A 107 22.23 -11.27 2.33
N ASP A 108 23.25 -11.67 1.58
CA ASP A 108 23.40 -12.94 0.88
C ASP A 108 22.74 -13.09 -0.49
N ARG A 109 23.56 -12.78 -1.50
CA ARG A 109 23.79 -13.63 -2.67
C ARG A 109 25.28 -13.94 -2.73
#